data_AF-A0A8W8LHF5-F1
#
_entry.id   AF-A0A8W8LHF5-F1
#
_cell.length_a   1.000
_cell.length_b   1.000
_cell.length_c   1.000
_cell.angle_alpha   90.00
_cell.angle_beta   90.00
_cell.angle_gamma   90.00
#
_symmetry.space_group_name_H-M   'P 1'
#
loop_
_entity.id
_entity.type
_entity.pdbx_description
1 polymer ?
#
loop_
_entity_poly.entity_id
_entity_poly.type
_entity_poly.pdbx_seq_one_letter_code
_entity_poly.pdbx_strand_id
1 'polypeptide(L)'
;IQKNPVQETKRLAEYLNVELSKEEITEISDKCSFKKLKLASQTVKDNSLVANVELFKKTEPFVHRKGEIGDWKNHFTVAMNENFDAIFKEEMKNSNIQVQFE
;
A
#
# COMPACT_ATOMS: atom_id res chain seq x y z
N ILE A 1 8.55 0.66 0.51
CA ILE A 1 7.77 1.92 0.68
C ILE A 1 7.43 2.19 2.14
N GLN A 2 6.63 1.38 2.86
CA GLN A 2 6.24 1.73 4.24
C GLN A 2 7.42 1.97 5.20
N LYS A 3 8.50 1.18 5.09
CA LYS A 3 9.68 1.32 5.96
C LYS A 3 10.44 2.63 5.76
N ASN A 4 10.51 3.15 4.54
CA ASN A 4 11.22 4.39 4.24
C ASN A 4 10.60 5.11 3.02
N PRO A 5 9.47 5.82 3.19
CA PRO A 5 8.74 6.41 2.08
C PRO A 5 9.50 7.57 1.42
N VAL A 6 10.35 8.29 2.16
CA VAL A 6 11.21 9.36 1.62
C VAL A 6 12.26 8.79 0.66
N GLN A 7 12.93 7.70 1.06
CA GLN A 7 13.92 7.05 0.20
C GLN A 7 13.29 6.47 -1.07
N GLU A 8 12.12 5.84 -0.97
CA GLU A 8 11.44 5.32 -2.17
C GLU A 8 10.92 6.45 -3.08
N THR A 9 10.47 7.58 -2.50
CA THR A 9 10.08 8.76 -3.27
C THR A 9 11.27 9.33 -4.04
N LYS A 10 12.44 9.43 -3.40
CA LYS A 10 13.70 9.83 -4.07
C LYS A 10 14.04 8.88 -5.23
N ARG A 11 14.00 7.57 -4.98
CA ARG A 11 14.27 6.54 -6.00
C ARG A 11 13.32 6.66 -7.19
N LEU A 12 12.03 6.95 -6.96
CA LEU A 12 11.06 7.17 -8.03
C LEU A 12 11.35 8.44 -8.82
N ALA A 13 11.73 9.54 -8.16
CA ALA A 13 12.12 10.77 -8.82
C ALA A 13 13.34 10.58 -9.74
N GLU A 14 14.36 9.87 -9.25
CA GLU A 14 15.54 9.48 -10.03
C GLU A 14 15.15 8.61 -11.24
N TYR A 15 14.30 7.61 -11.05
CA TYR A 15 13.82 6.74 -12.12
C TYR A 15 13.06 7.51 -13.22
N LEU A 16 12.30 8.55 -12.82
CA LEU A 16 11.54 9.39 -13.74
C LEU A 16 12.36 10.56 -14.32
N ASN A 17 13.65 10.68 -13.96
CA ASN A 17 14.52 11.82 -14.30
C ASN A 17 13.92 13.18 -13.89
N VAL A 18 13.30 13.25 -12.70
CA VAL A 18 12.79 14.50 -12.12
C VAL A 18 13.72 14.93 -10.99
N GLU A 19 14.28 16.13 -11.10
CA GLU A 19 15.05 16.74 -10.03
C GLU A 19 14.11 17.30 -8.96
N LEU A 20 14.28 16.82 -7.72
CA LEU A 20 13.52 17.29 -6.55
C LEU A 20 14.49 17.60 -5.41
N SER A 21 14.19 18.68 -4.69
CA SER A 21 14.85 19.01 -3.42
C SER A 21 14.47 18.01 -2.32
N LYS A 22 15.25 17.98 -1.23
CA LYS A 22 14.96 17.10 -0.08
C LYS A 22 13.64 17.47 0.58
N GLU A 23 13.32 18.76 0.57
CA GLU A 23 12.09 19.34 1.09
C GLU A 23 10.90 18.86 0.27
N GLU A 24 10.96 18.93 -1.07
CA GLU A 24 9.90 18.44 -1.97
C GLU A 24 9.69 16.93 -1.83
N ILE A 25 10.76 16.12 -1.74
CA ILE A 25 10.65 14.66 -1.54
C ILE A 25 9.93 14.36 -0.22
N THR A 26 10.29 15.10 0.84
CA THR A 26 9.66 14.94 2.16
C THR A 26 8.19 15.35 2.13
N GLU A 27 7.89 16.48 1.48
CA GLU A 27 6.53 16.98 1.34
C GLU A 27 5.65 16.02 0.53
N ILE A 28 6.15 15.49 -0.59
CA ILE A 28 5.45 14.49 -1.41
C ILE A 28 5.21 13.23 -0.60
N SER A 29 6.24 12.71 0.07
CA SER A 29 6.12 11.52 0.92
C SER A 29 5.07 11.70 2.02
N ASP A 30 4.99 12.89 2.61
CA ASP A 30 4.02 13.23 3.65
C ASP A 30 2.59 13.40 3.09
N LYS A 31 2.43 14.11 1.95
CA LYS A 31 1.15 14.22 1.21
C LYS A 31 0.60 12.86 0.79
N CYS A 32 1.47 11.95 0.36
CA CYS A 32 1.12 10.59 -0.02
C CYS A 32 1.02 9.61 1.17
N SER A 33 1.12 10.09 2.41
CA SER A 33 0.93 9.22 3.58
C SER A 33 -0.48 8.65 3.63
N PHE A 34 -0.61 7.43 4.15
CA PHE A 34 -1.90 6.74 4.23
C PHE A 34 -2.99 7.57 4.92
N LYS A 35 -2.64 8.27 6.02
CA LYS A 35 -3.57 9.13 6.75
C LYS A 35 -4.11 10.26 5.88
N LYS A 36 -3.24 10.93 5.12
CA LYS A 36 -3.63 12.05 4.26
C LYS A 36 -4.40 11.60 3.03
N LEU A 37 -4.00 10.49 2.40
CA LEU A 37 -4.75 9.90 1.29
C LEU A 37 -6.15 9.44 1.72
N LYS A 38 -6.26 8.79 2.89
CA LYS A 38 -7.56 8.42 3.48
C LYS A 38 -8.45 9.63 3.70
N LEU A 39 -7.92 10.69 4.32
CA LEU A 39 -8.66 11.94 4.52
C LEU A 39 -9.06 12.59 3.19
N ALA A 40 -8.15 12.65 2.21
CA ALA A 40 -8.44 13.19 0.89
C ALA A 40 -9.59 12.44 0.21
N SER A 41 -9.58 11.10 0.26
CA SER A 41 -10.64 10.26 -0.34
C SER A 41 -12.02 10.43 0.30
N GLN A 42 -12.07 10.88 1.54
CA GLN A 42 -13.32 11.16 2.28
C GLN A 42 -13.83 12.59 2.06
N THR A 43 -12.94 13.52 1.71
CA THR A 43 -13.25 14.97 1.64
C THR A 43 -13.39 15.48 0.21
N VAL A 44 -12.73 14.85 -0.76
CA VAL A 44 -12.86 15.18 -2.19
C VAL A 44 -14.19 14.63 -2.71
N LYS A 45 -15.10 15.54 -3.07
CA LYS A 45 -16.46 15.22 -3.56
C LYS A 45 -16.48 14.62 -4.97
N ASP A 46 -15.38 14.65 -5.70
CA ASP A 46 -15.27 14.13 -7.07
C ASP A 46 -14.78 12.67 -7.08
N ASN A 47 -15.51 11.80 -6.38
CA ASN A 47 -15.29 10.36 -6.42
C ASN A 47 -16.00 9.74 -7.64
N SER A 48 -16.13 10.43 -8.78
CA SER A 48 -16.98 9.95 -9.90
C SER A 48 -16.57 8.56 -10.44
N LEU A 49 -15.30 8.16 -10.29
CA LEU A 49 -14.82 6.83 -10.66
C LEU A 49 -15.20 5.73 -9.64
N VAL A 50 -15.32 6.06 -8.35
CA VAL A 50 -15.67 5.12 -7.27
C VAL A 50 -17.18 5.12 -6.99
N ALA A 51 -17.83 6.27 -7.20
CA ALA A 51 -19.25 6.49 -7.00
C ALA A 51 -20.13 5.76 -8.02
N ASN A 52 -19.58 5.27 -9.13
CA ASN A 52 -20.36 4.60 -10.19
C ASN A 52 -20.41 3.07 -10.07
N VAL A 53 -19.69 2.48 -9.12
CA VAL A 53 -19.74 1.03 -8.89
C VAL A 53 -20.64 0.75 -7.69
N GLU A 54 -21.77 0.08 -7.90
CA GLU A 54 -22.79 -0.22 -6.87
C GLU A 54 -22.22 -0.85 -5.59
N LEU A 55 -21.11 -1.59 -5.71
CA LEU A 55 -20.38 -2.19 -4.59
C LEU A 55 -19.85 -1.15 -3.59
N PHE A 56 -19.38 0.00 -4.09
CA PHE A 56 -18.79 1.07 -3.27
C PHE A 56 -19.84 2.08 -2.76
N LYS A 57 -21.10 1.99 -3.22
CA LYS A 57 -22.20 2.82 -2.71
C LYS A 57 -22.79 2.27 -1.40
N LYS A 58 -22.73 0.96 -1.19
CA LYS A 58 -23.39 0.28 -0.05
C LYS A 58 -22.51 0.13 1.18
N THR A 59 -21.23 0.43 1.06
CA THR A 59 -20.25 0.17 2.11
C THR A 59 -19.35 1.39 2.29
N GLU A 60 -19.21 1.87 3.54
CA GLU A 60 -18.27 2.92 3.99
C GLU A 60 -16.93 2.85 3.23
N PRO A 61 -16.19 3.95 2.98
CA PRO A 61 -15.12 3.99 1.97
C PRO A 61 -14.03 2.92 2.19
N PHE A 62 -14.23 1.75 1.55
CA PHE A 62 -13.43 0.53 1.73
C PHE A 62 -12.04 0.61 1.09
N VAL A 63 -11.75 1.66 0.32
CA VAL A 63 -10.51 1.81 -0.45
C VAL A 63 -9.29 1.97 0.47
N HIS A 64 -9.44 2.67 1.61
CA HIS A 64 -8.36 2.92 2.56
C HIS A 64 -8.59 2.19 3.89
N ARG A 65 -8.42 0.85 3.89
CA ARG A 65 -8.71 -0.04 5.03
C ARG A 65 -7.80 0.20 6.26
N LYS A 66 -6.55 -0.29 6.21
CA LYS A 66 -5.56 -0.18 7.31
C LYS A 66 -4.24 0.44 6.87
N GLY A 67 -3.72 0.04 5.71
CA GLY A 67 -2.45 0.58 5.20
C GLY A 67 -1.25 0.14 6.04
N GLU A 68 -1.24 -1.11 6.48
CA GLU A 68 -0.23 -1.69 7.38
C GLU A 68 0.32 -2.99 6.79
N ILE A 69 1.63 -3.22 6.93
CA ILE A 69 2.24 -4.52 6.64
C ILE A 69 1.99 -5.45 7.85
N GLY A 70 1.72 -6.73 7.61
CA GLY A 70 1.54 -7.73 8.67
C GLY A 70 0.10 -7.93 9.15
N ASP A 71 -0.89 -7.18 8.64
CA ASP A 71 -2.29 -7.34 9.07
C ASP A 71 -2.85 -8.76 8.81
N TRP A 72 -2.24 -9.54 7.91
CA TRP A 72 -2.59 -10.93 7.66
C TRP A 72 -2.59 -11.79 8.94
N LYS A 73 -1.75 -11.45 9.94
CA LYS A 73 -1.70 -12.12 11.25
C LYS A 73 -3.01 -12.01 12.03
N ASN A 74 -3.81 -10.98 11.77
CA ASN A 74 -5.12 -10.80 12.41
C ASN A 74 -6.22 -11.65 11.76
N HIS A 75 -5.94 -12.31 10.63
CA HIS A 75 -6.92 -13.09 9.87
C HIS A 75 -6.54 -14.57 9.76
N PHE A 76 -5.25 -14.89 9.76
CA PHE A 76 -4.75 -16.24 9.61
C PHE A 76 -4.67 -16.96 10.96
N THR A 77 -5.23 -18.17 11.02
CA THR A 77 -4.90 -19.12 12.09
C THR A 77 -3.50 -19.70 11.85
N VAL A 78 -2.89 -20.28 12.89
CA VAL A 78 -1.57 -20.93 12.77
C VAL A 78 -1.58 -22.00 11.67
N ALA A 79 -2.60 -22.87 11.64
CA ALA A 79 -2.73 -23.92 10.64
C ALA A 79 -2.88 -23.37 9.21
N MET A 80 -3.61 -22.26 9.03
CA MET A 80 -3.71 -21.59 7.73
C MET A 80 -2.38 -21.00 7.29
N ASN A 81 -1.61 -20.43 8.23
CA ASN A 81 -0.30 -19.88 7.92
C ASN A 81 0.70 -20.98 7.53
N GLU A 82 0.75 -22.09 8.27
CA GLU A 82 1.63 -23.22 7.94
C GLU A 82 1.34 -23.78 6.54
N ASN A 83 0.06 -23.93 6.19
CA ASN A 83 -0.35 -24.37 4.86
C ASN A 83 0.04 -23.34 3.78
N PHE A 84 -0.15 -22.05 4.05
CA PHE A 84 0.27 -20.98 3.14
C PHE A 84 1.79 -20.98 2.93
N ASP A 85 2.59 -21.10 3.98
CA ASP A 85 4.05 -21.11 3.92
C ASP A 85 4.58 -22.28 3.09
N ALA A 86 3.95 -23.47 3.21
CA ALA A 86 4.29 -24.64 2.41
C ALA A 86 4.05 -24.40 0.91
N ILE A 87 2.86 -23.90 0.56
CA ILE A 87 2.49 -23.58 -0.83
C ILE A 87 3.40 -22.47 -1.38
N PHE A 88 3.58 -21.38 -0.62
CA PHE A 88 4.40 -20.24 -1.04
C PHE A 88 5.84 -20.66 -1.35
N LYS A 89 6.42 -21.52 -0.50
CA LYS A 89 7.78 -22.05 -0.72
C LYS A 89 7.89 -22.89 -1.99
N GLU A 90 6.88 -23.70 -2.29
CA GLU A 90 6.87 -24.51 -3.51
C GLU A 90 6.72 -23.66 -4.77
N GLU A 91 5.79 -22.71 -4.77
CA GLU A 91 5.51 -21.83 -5.92
C GLU A 91 6.67 -20.85 -6.19
N MET A 92 7.30 -20.34 -5.13
CA MET A 92 8.39 -19.36 -5.26
C MET A 92 9.79 -19.97 -5.35
N LYS A 93 9.92 -21.31 -5.38
CA LYS A 93 11.23 -22.01 -5.31
C LYS A 93 12.25 -21.58 -6.36
N ASN A 94 11.80 -21.14 -7.53
CA ASN A 94 12.64 -20.73 -8.66
C ASN A 94 12.66 -19.20 -8.86
N SER A 95 12.10 -18.43 -7.91
CA SER A 95 12.02 -16.99 -7.98
C SER A 95 13.14 -16.33 -7.19
N ASN A 96 13.72 -15.26 -7.73
CA ASN A 96 14.69 -14.42 -7.02
C ASN A 96 14.02 -13.28 -6.23
N ILE A 97 12.68 -13.28 -6.16
CA ILE A 97 11.91 -12.25 -5.45
C ILE A 97 11.94 -12.53 -3.95
N GLN A 98 12.39 -11.55 -3.19
CA GLN A 98 12.33 -11.57 -1.72
C GLN A 98 11.11 -10.77 -1.26
N VAL A 99 10.17 -11.45 -0.61
CA VAL A 99 8.97 -10.83 -0.04
C VAL A 99 9.15 -10.65 1.46
N GLN A 100 8.88 -9.45 1.95
CA GLN A 100 8.80 -9.16 3.39
C GLN A 100 7.33 -9.10 3.77
N PHE A 101 6.88 -10.06 4.58
CA PHE A 101 5.52 -10.10 5.11
C PHE A 101 5.30 -9.13 6.29
N GLU A 102 6.39 -8.47 6.73
CA GLU A 102 6.53 -7.55 7.88
C GLU A 102 7.60 -6.47 7.64
#